data_AF-M4F316-F1
#
_entry.id   AF-M4F316-F1
#
_cell.length_a   1.000
_cell.length_b   1.000
_cell.length_c   1.000
_cell.angle_alpha   90.00
_cell.angle_beta   90.00
_cell.angle_gamma   90.00
#
_symmetry.space_group_name_H-M   'P 1'
#
loop_
_entity.id
_entity.type
_entity.pdbx_description
1 polymer ?
#
loop_
_entity_poly.entity_id
_entity_poly.type
_entity_poly.pdbx_seq_one_letter_code
_entity_poly.pdbx_strand_id
1 'polypeptide(L)'
;MSMSILLPTNLQQCPSPSFSPSTPLLSPSPSTAFSFVGTSRRCLRLVTCCVSSVQSSVANGSAPAAVIVERDQIRLGLPSKGRMAADSVDLLKDCQLFVKQVNPRQYVAQIPQLPNTEVWFQRPKDIVRKLLSGDLDLGIVGLDTLCEYGQENEDLIIVHEALNFGDCHLSIAIPNYGVFENINSLKELADMPQWSEERPLRVATGFTYLGPKFMEENGIKHVTFSTADGALEAAPAMGIADAILDLVSSGTTLKENNLKEIEGGVVLESQAALVASRRALTDRKGAIKTVHEILERLEAHLKADGQFTVVANMRGNSAQEVAERVLSQPSLSGLQGPTISPVYCTQNGKVSIDYYAIVICVPKKALYESVKQLRAVGGSGVLVSPLTYIFDEDTPRWGQLMRNLNL
;
A
#
# COMPACT_ATOMS: atom_id res chain seq x y z
N MET A 1 -50.09 -52.16 2.05
CA MET A 1 -49.62 -53.15 1.06
C MET A 1 -48.46 -52.50 0.31
N SER A 2 -47.28 -52.43 0.92
CA SER A 2 -46.23 -53.47 0.99
C SER A 2 -45.48 -53.63 -0.33
N MET A 3 -44.26 -53.08 -0.41
CA MET A 3 -43.04 -53.89 -0.52
C MET A 3 -41.78 -53.02 -0.38
N SER A 4 -40.98 -53.39 0.63
CA SER A 4 -39.58 -53.07 0.85
C SER A 4 -38.68 -53.99 0.03
N ILE A 5 -37.43 -53.60 -0.25
CA ILE A 5 -36.17 -54.39 -0.37
C ILE A 5 -35.03 -53.34 -0.45
N LEU A 6 -34.24 -53.06 0.60
CA LEU A 6 -33.06 -53.74 1.17
C LEU A 6 -31.77 -53.72 0.31
N LEU A 7 -30.73 -53.12 0.91
CA LEU A 7 -29.30 -53.14 0.54
C LEU A 7 -28.72 -54.56 0.45
N PRO A 8 -27.50 -54.68 -0.12
CA PRO A 8 -26.42 -55.22 0.72
C PRO A 8 -25.10 -54.42 0.67
N THR A 9 -24.44 -54.44 1.82
CA THR A 9 -23.04 -54.11 2.07
C THR A 9 -22.10 -55.24 1.62
N ASN A 10 -20.94 -54.91 1.04
CA ASN A 10 -19.70 -55.61 1.40
C ASN A 10 -18.43 -54.85 1.00
N LEU A 11 -17.45 -54.95 1.89
CA LEU A 11 -16.12 -54.37 1.88
C LEU A 11 -15.22 -55.02 0.82
N GLN A 12 -14.36 -54.23 0.17
CA GLN A 12 -13.05 -54.73 -0.25
C GLN A 12 -11.99 -53.61 -0.23
N GLN A 13 -10.96 -53.88 0.55
CA GLN A 13 -9.79 -53.05 0.84
C GLN A 13 -8.83 -53.02 -0.36
N CYS A 14 -8.28 -51.84 -0.67
CA CYS A 14 -7.11 -51.72 -1.55
C CYS A 14 -5.84 -51.50 -0.70
N PRO A 15 -4.70 -52.13 -1.05
CA PRO A 15 -3.52 -52.19 -0.19
C PRO A 15 -2.62 -50.95 -0.32
N SER A 16 -2.07 -50.54 0.81
CA SER A 16 -0.95 -49.62 0.97
C SER A 16 0.39 -50.34 0.76
N PRO A 17 1.41 -49.71 0.14
CA PRO A 17 2.77 -50.24 0.18
C PRO A 17 3.50 -49.74 1.42
N SER A 18 3.88 -50.69 2.27
CA SER A 18 4.80 -50.56 3.40
C SER A 18 6.26 -50.64 2.91
N PHE A 19 7.09 -49.66 3.26
CA PHE A 19 8.54 -49.85 3.35
C PHE A 19 9.04 -49.33 4.70
N SER A 20 9.65 -50.26 5.44
CA SER A 20 10.22 -50.10 6.79
C SER A 20 11.70 -49.68 6.71
N PRO A 21 12.31 -49.26 7.83
CA PRO A 21 13.42 -48.32 7.85
C PRO A 21 14.80 -48.98 8.01
N SER A 22 15.84 -48.26 7.61
CA SER A 22 17.22 -48.51 8.02
C SER A 22 17.93 -47.18 8.32
N THR A 23 18.32 -47.00 9.58
CA THR A 23 19.26 -45.99 10.11
C THR A 23 20.67 -46.61 10.22
N PRO A 24 21.71 -45.89 10.71
CA PRO A 24 22.28 -44.61 10.27
C PRO A 24 23.81 -44.74 10.03
N LEU A 25 24.49 -43.72 9.50
CA LEU A 25 25.79 -43.20 9.99
C LEU A 25 26.48 -42.21 9.02
N LEU A 26 27.21 -41.27 9.65
CA LEU A 26 28.34 -40.45 9.18
C LEU A 26 28.07 -39.08 8.52
N SER A 27 28.28 -38.07 9.36
CA SER A 27 28.79 -36.73 9.07
C SER A 27 30.12 -36.76 8.28
N PRO A 28 30.50 -35.65 7.60
CA PRO A 28 31.32 -34.66 8.30
C PRO A 28 30.87 -33.20 8.09
N SER A 29 31.34 -32.37 9.01
CA SER A 29 31.18 -30.92 9.13
C SER A 29 32.27 -30.16 8.33
N PRO A 30 32.56 -28.87 8.59
CA PRO A 30 31.99 -27.73 7.87
C PRO A 30 33.07 -26.91 7.13
N SER A 31 32.69 -26.13 6.12
CA SER A 31 33.58 -25.14 5.51
C SER A 31 32.88 -23.80 5.28
N THR A 32 33.22 -22.86 6.18
CA THR A 32 33.60 -21.47 5.92
C THR A 32 32.68 -20.57 5.08
N ALA A 33 31.91 -19.75 5.81
CA ALA A 33 31.88 -18.29 5.75
C ALA A 33 32.03 -17.59 4.39
N PHE A 34 30.94 -16.95 3.95
CA PHE A 34 30.97 -15.56 3.50
C PHE A 34 29.63 -14.89 3.81
N SER A 35 29.59 -14.18 4.94
CA SER A 35 28.49 -13.31 5.33
C SER A 35 28.62 -11.99 4.56
N PHE A 36 27.94 -11.87 3.41
CA PHE A 36 27.70 -10.56 2.82
C PHE A 36 26.51 -9.91 3.53
N VAL A 37 26.80 -9.13 4.57
CA VAL A 37 25.87 -8.13 5.10
C VAL A 37 25.82 -6.99 4.09
N GLY A 38 25.01 -7.18 3.05
CA GLY A 38 24.60 -6.11 2.15
C GLY A 38 23.33 -5.48 2.69
N THR A 39 23.45 -4.45 3.53
CA THR A 39 22.34 -3.53 3.82
C THR A 39 21.98 -2.82 2.53
N SER A 40 21.04 -3.39 1.76
CA SER A 40 20.39 -2.68 0.66
C SER A 40 19.48 -1.62 1.26
N ARG A 41 20.05 -0.42 1.51
CA ARG A 41 19.25 0.80 1.67
C ARG A 41 18.45 0.96 0.37
N ARG A 42 17.17 0.59 0.39
CA ARG A 42 16.21 1.02 -0.63
C ARG A 42 16.09 2.54 -0.50
N CYS A 43 16.93 3.23 -1.25
CA CYS A 43 16.82 4.66 -1.47
C CYS A 43 15.62 4.82 -2.39
N LEU A 44 14.47 5.19 -1.82
CA LEU A 44 13.38 5.81 -2.57
C LEU A 44 14.00 7.02 -3.28
N ARG A 45 14.31 6.87 -4.57
CA ARG A 45 14.59 8.03 -5.41
C ARG A 45 13.27 8.77 -5.52
N LEU A 46 13.16 9.86 -4.76
CA LEU A 46 12.23 10.92 -5.06
C LEU A 46 12.49 11.32 -6.51
N VAL A 47 11.53 11.08 -7.41
CA VAL A 47 11.57 11.65 -8.75
C VAL A 47 11.33 13.14 -8.56
N THR A 48 12.42 13.89 -8.46
CA THR A 48 12.37 15.35 -8.55
C THR A 48 12.14 15.68 -10.02
N CYS A 49 10.91 16.08 -10.38
CA CYS A 49 10.62 16.57 -11.73
C CYS A 49 11.44 17.84 -12.01
N CYS A 50 12.49 17.71 -12.81
CA CYS A 50 13.19 18.84 -13.39
C CYS A 50 12.36 19.40 -14.55
N VAL A 51 11.82 20.60 -14.35
CA VAL A 51 11.15 21.41 -15.38
C VAL A 51 12.14 21.69 -16.51
N SER A 52 11.96 21.00 -17.63
CA SER A 52 12.64 21.31 -18.88
C SER A 52 11.57 21.59 -19.93
N SER A 53 11.33 22.87 -20.19
CA SER A 53 10.38 23.34 -21.18
C SER A 53 10.85 22.94 -22.59
N VAL A 54 10.18 21.95 -23.19
CA VAL A 54 10.24 21.72 -24.64
C VAL A 54 8.88 22.06 -25.21
N GLN A 55 8.81 23.14 -25.99
CA GLN A 55 7.60 23.53 -26.72
C GLN A 55 7.42 22.58 -27.92
N SER A 56 6.46 21.66 -27.82
CA SER A 56 5.87 21.00 -28.98
C SER A 56 4.44 21.53 -29.15
N SER A 57 4.21 22.23 -30.26
CA SER A 57 2.91 22.80 -30.61
C SER A 57 1.99 21.72 -31.16
N VAL A 58 1.21 21.10 -30.28
CA VAL A 58 0.03 20.32 -30.66
C VAL A 58 -1.19 21.19 -30.36
N ALA A 59 -2.05 21.37 -31.36
CA ALA A 59 -3.24 22.20 -31.28
C ALA A 59 -4.23 21.62 -30.25
N ASN A 60 -4.12 22.04 -28.99
CA ASN A 60 -5.08 21.74 -27.94
C ASN A 60 -6.30 22.66 -28.10
N GLY A 61 -7.45 22.07 -28.40
CA GLY A 61 -8.72 22.68 -28.01
C GLY A 61 -8.73 22.80 -26.49
N SER A 62 -8.67 24.04 -25.98
CA SER A 62 -8.77 24.31 -24.56
C SER A 62 -10.10 23.78 -24.03
N ALA A 63 -10.05 22.76 -23.16
CA ALA A 63 -11.21 22.40 -22.36
C ALA A 63 -11.66 23.66 -21.59
N PRO A 64 -12.97 23.98 -21.55
CA PRO A 64 -13.43 25.15 -20.82
C PRO A 64 -13.00 25.04 -19.36
N ALA A 65 -12.53 26.14 -18.77
CA ALA A 65 -12.16 26.20 -17.37
C ALA A 65 -13.31 25.65 -16.52
N ALA A 66 -13.06 24.57 -15.78
CA ALA A 66 -14.09 23.91 -15.00
C ALA A 66 -14.63 24.89 -13.93
N VAL A 67 -15.94 25.14 -13.97
CA VAL A 67 -16.63 26.05 -13.06
C VAL A 67 -16.94 25.30 -11.76
N ILE A 68 -16.43 25.79 -10.63
CA ILE A 68 -16.82 25.26 -9.32
C ILE A 68 -18.29 25.64 -9.09
N VAL A 69 -19.16 24.64 -9.08
CA VAL A 69 -20.56 24.83 -8.66
C VAL A 69 -20.58 25.12 -7.15
N GLU A 70 -21.22 26.22 -6.76
CA GLU A 70 -21.41 26.57 -5.36
C GLU A 70 -22.16 25.45 -4.63
N ARG A 71 -21.53 24.94 -3.56
CA ARG A 71 -22.13 23.98 -2.62
C ARG A 71 -21.38 24.05 -1.29
N ASP A 72 -22.11 23.80 -0.21
CA ASP A 72 -21.59 23.81 1.15
C ASP A 72 -20.86 22.52 1.54
N GLN A 73 -21.17 21.41 0.87
CA GLN A 73 -20.56 20.12 1.17
C GLN A 73 -19.13 20.06 0.62
N ILE A 74 -18.27 19.27 1.27
CA ILE A 74 -16.99 18.75 0.76
C ILE A 74 -17.24 17.33 0.26
N ARG A 75 -16.72 16.98 -0.92
CA ARG A 75 -16.93 15.65 -1.53
C ARG A 75 -15.62 14.91 -1.66
N LEU A 76 -15.57 13.73 -1.04
CA LEU A 76 -14.49 12.76 -1.09
C LEU A 76 -14.86 11.60 -2.01
N GLY A 77 -14.12 11.41 -3.10
CA GLY A 77 -14.26 10.25 -3.98
C GLY A 77 -13.58 9.02 -3.40
N LEU A 78 -14.31 7.90 -3.32
CA LEU A 78 -13.73 6.59 -2.99
C LEU A 78 -13.97 5.60 -4.14
N PRO A 79 -13.09 4.61 -4.33
CA PRO A 79 -13.32 3.55 -5.30
C PRO A 79 -14.63 2.81 -5.01
N SER A 80 -15.41 2.54 -6.04
CA SER A 80 -16.77 1.98 -5.92
C SER A 80 -16.84 0.47 -5.78
N LYS A 81 -15.80 -0.26 -6.20
CA LYS A 81 -15.75 -1.72 -6.18
C LYS A 81 -14.31 -2.25 -6.18
N GLY A 82 -14.18 -3.54 -5.90
CA GLY A 82 -12.90 -4.25 -5.88
C GLY A 82 -12.14 -4.05 -4.57
N ARG A 83 -10.93 -4.61 -4.51
CA ARG A 83 -10.08 -4.58 -3.31
C ARG A 83 -9.83 -3.15 -2.82
N MET A 84 -9.50 -2.23 -3.73
CA MET A 84 -9.23 -0.83 -3.39
C MET A 84 -10.42 -0.14 -2.68
N ALA A 85 -11.66 -0.51 -3.03
CA ALA A 85 -12.85 0.05 -2.38
C ALA A 85 -13.00 -0.46 -0.94
N ALA A 86 -12.82 -1.77 -0.73
CA ALA A 86 -12.87 -2.38 0.60
C ALA A 86 -11.77 -1.80 1.50
N ASP A 87 -10.52 -1.83 1.03
CA ASP A 87 -9.36 -1.36 1.78
C ASP A 87 -9.46 0.15 2.10
N SER A 88 -10.03 0.97 1.20
CA SER A 88 -10.26 2.41 1.47
C SER A 88 -11.30 2.64 2.58
N VAL A 89 -12.40 1.87 2.58
CA VAL A 89 -13.43 1.98 3.62
C VAL A 89 -12.92 1.45 4.95
N ASP A 90 -12.16 0.35 4.94
CA ASP A 90 -11.54 -0.23 6.13
C ASP A 90 -10.51 0.73 6.73
N LEU A 91 -9.66 1.37 5.92
CA LEU A 91 -8.74 2.42 6.38
C LEU A 91 -9.49 3.55 7.09
N LEU A 92 -10.56 4.07 6.47
CA LEU A 92 -11.35 5.15 7.08
C LEU A 92 -12.01 4.70 8.39
N LYS A 93 -12.53 3.46 8.43
CA LYS A 93 -13.10 2.86 9.65
C LYS A 93 -12.06 2.70 10.75
N ASP A 94 -10.85 2.26 10.43
CA ASP A 94 -9.75 2.11 11.39
C ASP A 94 -9.32 3.49 11.92
N CYS A 95 -9.36 4.50 11.05
CA CYS A 95 -9.29 5.93 11.39
C CYS A 95 -10.57 6.47 12.04
N GLN A 96 -11.49 5.67 12.57
CA GLN A 96 -12.74 6.13 13.23
C GLN A 96 -13.60 7.11 12.39
N LEU A 97 -13.39 7.16 11.08
CA LEU A 97 -14.12 7.93 10.09
C LEU A 97 -15.14 7.00 9.43
N PHE A 98 -16.25 6.78 10.12
CA PHE A 98 -17.23 5.78 9.70
C PHE A 98 -18.01 6.28 8.47
N VAL A 99 -17.87 5.56 7.36
CA VAL A 99 -18.66 5.82 6.15
C VAL A 99 -20.08 5.28 6.35
N LYS A 100 -21.02 6.18 6.66
CA LYS A 100 -22.43 5.86 6.83
C LYS A 100 -23.11 5.85 5.47
N GLN A 101 -23.22 4.66 4.89
CA GLN A 101 -23.98 4.44 3.68
C GLN A 101 -25.42 4.00 4.05
N VAL A 102 -26.40 4.86 3.80
CA VAL A 102 -27.81 4.57 4.15
C VAL A 102 -28.38 3.43 3.30
N ASN A 103 -27.97 3.36 2.04
CA ASN A 103 -28.36 2.30 1.12
C ASN A 103 -27.12 1.82 0.33
N PRO A 104 -26.76 0.52 0.38
CA PRO A 104 -25.61 -0.02 -0.36
C PRO A 104 -25.66 0.22 -1.88
N ARG A 105 -26.84 0.45 -2.45
CA ARG A 105 -27.03 0.77 -3.88
C ARG A 105 -26.84 2.26 -4.20
N GLN A 106 -26.78 3.13 -3.19
CA GLN A 106 -26.52 4.55 -3.39
C GLN A 106 -25.01 4.80 -3.52
N TYR A 107 -24.66 5.69 -4.44
CA TYR A 107 -23.28 6.11 -4.68
C TYR A 107 -22.80 7.21 -3.72
N VAL A 108 -23.66 7.68 -2.81
CA VAL A 108 -23.36 8.75 -1.87
C VAL A 108 -23.53 8.24 -0.44
N ALA A 109 -22.55 8.55 0.41
CA ALA A 109 -22.53 8.29 1.83
C ALA A 109 -22.04 9.53 2.59
N GLN A 110 -22.08 9.47 3.92
CA GLN A 110 -21.62 10.56 4.79
C GLN A 110 -20.57 10.05 5.78
N ILE A 111 -19.69 10.94 6.23
CA ILE A 111 -18.78 10.68 7.36
C ILE A 111 -19.22 11.59 8.51
N PRO A 112 -20.01 11.11 9.49
CA PRO A 112 -20.55 11.96 10.56
C PRO A 112 -19.48 12.68 11.39
N GLN A 113 -18.27 12.13 11.46
CA GLN A 113 -17.14 12.70 12.17
C GLN A 113 -16.50 13.90 11.45
N LEU A 114 -16.82 14.11 10.18
CA LEU A 114 -16.33 15.23 9.37
C LEU A 114 -17.52 16.09 8.93
N PRO A 115 -17.74 17.26 9.57
CA PRO A 115 -18.84 18.15 9.23
C PRO A 115 -18.87 18.47 7.74
N ASN A 116 -20.08 18.51 7.16
CA ASN A 116 -20.33 18.83 5.76
C ASN A 116 -19.56 17.96 4.75
N THR A 117 -19.11 16.76 5.12
CA THR A 117 -18.35 15.88 4.20
C THR A 117 -19.19 14.70 3.72
N GLU A 118 -19.26 14.55 2.40
CA GLU A 118 -19.91 13.44 1.70
C GLU A 118 -18.88 12.57 1.00
N VAL A 119 -19.16 11.27 0.94
CA VAL A 119 -18.38 10.28 0.23
C VAL A 119 -19.11 9.88 -1.04
N TRP A 120 -18.42 9.91 -2.18
CA TRP A 120 -18.95 9.52 -3.47
C TRP A 120 -18.19 8.30 -4.00
N PHE A 121 -18.88 7.17 -4.09
CA PHE A 121 -18.32 5.93 -4.64
C PHE A 121 -18.30 5.99 -6.17
N GLN A 122 -17.11 6.01 -6.76
CA GLN A 122 -16.91 6.18 -8.20
C GLN A 122 -15.88 5.17 -8.74
N ARG A 123 -15.79 4.99 -10.06
CA ARG A 123 -14.66 4.23 -10.63
C ARG A 123 -13.39 5.08 -10.42
N PRO A 124 -12.22 4.48 -10.17
CA PRO A 124 -10.98 5.25 -9.94
C PRO A 124 -10.70 6.31 -11.01
N LYS A 125 -10.86 5.95 -12.29
CA LYS A 125 -10.74 6.89 -13.42
C LYS A 125 -11.72 8.07 -13.37
N ASP A 126 -12.91 7.84 -12.82
CA ASP A 126 -13.95 8.87 -12.70
C ASP A 126 -13.70 9.77 -11.48
N ILE A 127 -13.01 9.28 -10.45
CA ILE A 127 -12.54 10.12 -9.33
C ILE A 127 -11.56 11.17 -9.87
N VAL A 128 -10.55 10.76 -10.63
CA VAL A 128 -9.56 11.69 -11.22
C VAL A 128 -10.24 12.69 -12.15
N ARG A 129 -11.12 12.24 -13.06
CA ARG A 129 -11.90 13.14 -13.93
C ARG A 129 -12.73 14.15 -13.14
N LYS A 130 -13.32 13.73 -12.03
CA LYS A 130 -14.19 14.59 -11.20
C LYS A 130 -13.42 15.55 -10.31
N LEU A 131 -12.20 15.22 -9.92
CA LEU A 131 -11.28 16.18 -9.30
C LEU A 131 -10.92 17.27 -10.30
N LEU A 132 -10.58 16.90 -11.54
CA LEU A 132 -10.28 17.84 -12.62
C LEU A 132 -11.50 18.70 -13.02
N SER A 133 -12.72 18.15 -12.97
CA SER A 133 -13.93 18.92 -13.28
C SER A 133 -14.42 19.81 -12.13
N GLY A 134 -13.91 19.60 -10.90
CA GLY A 134 -14.38 20.29 -9.68
C GLY A 134 -15.66 19.68 -9.07
N ASP A 135 -16.13 18.55 -9.59
CA ASP A 135 -17.27 17.79 -9.04
C ASP A 135 -16.94 17.14 -7.69
N LEU A 136 -15.67 16.75 -7.51
CA LEU A 136 -15.08 16.24 -6.27
C LEU A 136 -13.97 17.18 -5.80
N ASP A 137 -13.74 17.18 -4.49
CA ASP A 137 -12.70 18.01 -3.86
C ASP A 137 -11.49 17.17 -3.47
N LEU A 138 -11.77 15.94 -3.04
CA LEU A 138 -10.81 14.96 -2.55
C LEU A 138 -11.06 13.60 -3.18
N GLY A 139 -10.04 12.75 -3.19
CA GLY A 139 -10.16 11.38 -3.66
C GLY A 139 -9.12 10.47 -3.02
N ILE A 140 -9.47 9.20 -2.84
CA ILE A 140 -8.50 8.11 -2.63
C ILE A 140 -8.42 7.31 -3.93
N VAL A 141 -7.24 7.30 -4.55
CA VAL A 141 -6.97 6.60 -5.82
C VAL A 141 -5.55 6.01 -5.81
N GLY A 142 -5.31 5.00 -6.65
CA GLY A 142 -3.95 4.56 -6.93
C GLY A 142 -3.15 5.63 -7.68
N LEU A 143 -1.85 5.73 -7.39
CA LEU A 143 -0.94 6.63 -8.11
C LEU A 143 -0.89 6.29 -9.61
N ASP A 144 -0.98 5.02 -9.99
CA ASP A 144 -1.14 4.57 -11.38
C ASP A 144 -2.26 5.29 -12.13
N THR A 145 -3.44 5.35 -11.52
CA THR A 145 -4.68 5.91 -12.05
C THR A 145 -4.58 7.42 -12.08
N LEU A 146 -3.96 8.02 -11.05
CA LEU A 146 -3.69 9.44 -11.00
C LEU A 146 -2.76 9.86 -12.14
N CYS A 147 -1.67 9.13 -12.37
CA CYS A 147 -0.71 9.43 -13.43
C CYS A 147 -1.32 9.23 -14.84
N GLU A 148 -2.09 8.16 -15.05
CA GLU A 148 -2.74 7.86 -16.33
C GLU A 148 -3.81 8.89 -16.72
N TYR A 149 -4.73 9.23 -15.81
CA TYR A 149 -5.87 10.08 -16.11
C TYR A 149 -5.68 11.54 -15.70
N GLY A 150 -4.73 11.82 -14.82
CA GLY A 150 -4.39 13.16 -14.35
C GLY A 150 -3.34 13.84 -15.22
N GLN A 151 -2.51 13.08 -15.92
CA GLN A 151 -1.55 13.58 -16.94
C GLN A 151 -0.72 14.77 -16.44
N GLU A 152 -0.20 14.68 -15.21
CA GLU A 152 0.62 15.72 -14.57
C GLU A 152 -0.06 17.09 -14.43
N ASN A 153 -1.39 17.12 -14.43
CA ASN A 153 -2.14 18.35 -14.24
C ASN A 153 -1.87 18.94 -12.84
N GLU A 154 -1.39 20.17 -12.82
CA GLU A 154 -1.01 20.91 -11.60
C GLU A 154 -2.18 21.20 -10.64
N ASP A 155 -3.42 21.05 -11.11
CA ASP A 155 -4.61 21.12 -10.26
C ASP A 155 -4.76 19.88 -9.36
N LEU A 156 -4.12 18.76 -9.68
CA LEU A 156 -4.15 17.56 -8.84
C LEU A 156 -2.97 17.57 -7.88
N ILE A 157 -3.27 17.67 -6.59
CA ILE A 157 -2.27 17.67 -5.54
C ILE A 157 -2.34 16.35 -4.79
N ILE A 158 -1.20 15.67 -4.69
CA ILE A 158 -1.05 14.52 -3.81
C ILE A 158 -0.85 15.06 -2.39
N VAL A 159 -1.85 14.81 -1.53
CA VAL A 159 -1.83 15.22 -0.12
C VAL A 159 -1.09 14.19 0.73
N HIS A 160 -1.31 12.91 0.43
CA HIS A 160 -0.59 11.79 1.03
C HIS A 160 -0.35 10.71 -0.03
N GLU A 161 0.90 10.49 -0.43
CA GLU A 161 1.26 9.57 -1.51
C GLU A 161 1.21 8.09 -1.13
N ALA A 162 1.23 7.79 0.18
CA ALA A 162 1.50 6.43 0.63
C ALA A 162 0.56 5.92 1.74
N LEU A 163 -0.65 5.47 1.42
CA LEU A 163 -1.63 5.01 2.41
C LEU A 163 -1.41 3.58 2.94
N ASN A 164 -0.28 2.92 2.62
CA ASN A 164 0.04 1.55 3.08
C ASN A 164 -0.95 0.45 2.63
N PHE A 165 -1.64 0.66 1.51
CA PHE A 165 -2.41 -0.39 0.84
C PHE A 165 -2.46 -0.17 -0.68
N GLY A 166 -2.84 -1.23 -1.41
CA GLY A 166 -2.89 -1.17 -2.87
C GLY A 166 -1.51 -1.21 -3.55
N ASP A 167 -0.48 -1.71 -2.86
CA ASP A 167 0.88 -1.81 -3.38
C ASP A 167 0.95 -2.64 -4.67
N CYS A 168 1.42 -1.99 -5.73
CA CYS A 168 1.73 -2.58 -7.02
C CYS A 168 2.71 -1.69 -7.79
N HIS A 169 3.23 -2.18 -8.89
CA HIS A 169 4.03 -1.39 -9.81
C HIS A 169 3.58 -1.67 -11.24
N LEU A 170 3.55 -0.64 -12.06
CA LEU A 170 3.23 -0.75 -13.48
C LEU A 170 4.51 -1.17 -14.22
N SER A 171 4.50 -2.30 -14.91
CA SER A 171 5.71 -2.88 -15.48
C SER A 171 5.47 -3.50 -16.86
N ILE A 172 6.50 -3.45 -17.70
CA ILE A 172 6.54 -4.21 -18.95
C ILE A 172 6.85 -5.66 -18.64
N ALA A 173 6.02 -6.57 -19.17
CA ALA A 173 6.29 -7.99 -19.15
C ALA A 173 6.34 -8.58 -20.56
N ILE A 174 7.33 -9.45 -20.77
CA ILE A 174 7.59 -10.15 -22.04
C ILE A 174 7.57 -11.66 -21.85
N PRO A 175 7.34 -12.47 -22.89
CA PRO A 175 7.44 -13.92 -22.80
C PRO A 175 8.77 -14.43 -22.25
N ASN A 176 8.74 -15.49 -21.43
CA ASN A 176 9.92 -16.16 -20.89
C ASN A 176 10.70 -16.97 -21.93
N TYR A 177 10.09 -17.27 -23.08
CA TYR A 177 10.63 -18.18 -24.08
C TYR A 177 10.66 -17.55 -25.47
N GLY A 178 11.35 -18.20 -26.40
CA GLY A 178 11.40 -17.78 -27.79
C GLY A 178 12.36 -16.60 -27.98
N VAL A 179 12.00 -15.64 -28.83
CA VAL A 179 12.86 -14.49 -29.16
C VAL A 179 13.19 -13.59 -27.95
N PHE A 180 12.43 -13.72 -26.87
CA PHE A 180 12.56 -12.93 -25.64
C PHE A 180 13.33 -13.65 -24.51
N GLU A 181 13.73 -14.91 -24.72
CA GLU A 181 14.36 -15.75 -23.68
C GLU A 181 15.63 -15.09 -23.10
N ASN A 182 16.46 -14.52 -23.97
CA ASN A 182 17.71 -13.84 -23.58
C ASN A 182 17.56 -12.32 -23.37
N ILE A 183 16.35 -11.78 -23.44
CA ILE A 183 16.07 -10.36 -23.24
C ILE A 183 15.70 -10.14 -21.77
N ASN A 184 16.52 -9.38 -21.05
CA ASN A 184 16.37 -9.15 -19.61
C ASN A 184 16.38 -7.67 -19.23
N SER A 185 16.61 -6.76 -20.18
CA SER A 185 16.50 -5.32 -19.96
C SER A 185 15.65 -4.62 -21.03
N LEU A 186 15.11 -3.46 -20.69
CA LEU A 186 14.38 -2.60 -21.62
C LEU A 186 15.24 -2.19 -22.82
N LYS A 187 16.55 -1.96 -22.59
CA LYS A 187 17.50 -1.65 -23.64
C LYS A 187 17.67 -2.80 -24.63
N GLU A 188 17.84 -4.02 -24.12
CA GLU A 188 17.92 -5.21 -24.99
C GLU A 188 16.64 -5.42 -25.80
N LEU A 189 15.47 -5.12 -25.21
CA LEU A 189 14.18 -5.15 -25.91
C LEU A 189 14.12 -4.09 -27.03
N ALA A 190 14.65 -2.89 -26.77
CA ALA A 190 14.69 -1.80 -27.74
C ALA A 190 15.67 -2.07 -28.90
N ASP A 191 16.82 -2.67 -28.60
CA ASP A 191 17.89 -2.97 -29.56
C ASP A 191 17.59 -4.19 -30.45
N MET A 192 16.43 -4.85 -30.28
CA MET A 192 16.05 -5.99 -31.10
C MET A 192 15.87 -5.58 -32.58
N PRO A 193 16.52 -6.26 -33.54
CA PRO A 193 16.56 -5.84 -34.95
C PRO A 193 15.23 -6.01 -35.71
N GLN A 194 14.25 -6.64 -35.08
CA GLN A 194 12.96 -6.99 -35.64
C GLN A 194 11.93 -5.86 -35.56
N TRP A 195 12.22 -4.79 -34.80
CA TRP A 195 11.33 -3.64 -34.66
C TRP A 195 11.60 -2.63 -35.77
N SER A 196 10.63 -2.49 -36.68
CA SER A 196 10.66 -1.52 -37.77
C SER A 196 9.30 -0.83 -37.89
N GLU A 197 9.17 0.11 -38.83
CA GLU A 197 7.89 0.75 -39.12
C GLU A 197 6.83 -0.27 -39.60
N GLU A 198 7.26 -1.29 -40.36
CA GLU A 198 6.39 -2.36 -40.86
C GLU A 198 6.09 -3.44 -39.81
N ARG A 199 6.96 -3.60 -38.80
CA ARG A 199 6.79 -4.55 -37.69
C ARG A 199 7.10 -3.86 -36.35
N PRO A 200 6.19 -3.02 -35.84
CA PRO A 200 6.37 -2.41 -34.53
C PRO A 200 6.22 -3.47 -33.42
N LEU A 201 6.87 -3.22 -32.27
CA LEU A 201 6.62 -3.94 -31.04
C LEU A 201 5.16 -3.70 -30.62
N ARG A 202 4.36 -4.77 -30.56
CA ARG A 202 2.96 -4.67 -30.15
C ARG A 202 2.86 -4.84 -28.64
N VAL A 203 2.29 -3.84 -27.96
CA VAL A 203 2.12 -3.84 -26.50
C VAL A 203 0.63 -3.80 -26.18
N ALA A 204 0.14 -4.79 -25.43
CA ALA A 204 -1.22 -4.74 -24.91
C ALA A 204 -1.22 -4.02 -23.54
N THR A 205 -2.10 -3.02 -23.38
CA THR A 205 -2.21 -2.29 -22.12
C THR A 205 -3.56 -1.58 -21.95
N GLY A 206 -3.98 -1.39 -20.69
CA GLY A 206 -5.04 -0.45 -20.33
C GLY A 206 -4.57 1.01 -20.16
N PHE A 207 -3.25 1.23 -20.17
CA PHE A 207 -2.60 2.52 -19.91
C PHE A 207 -2.28 3.24 -21.22
N THR A 208 -3.28 3.97 -21.71
CA THR A 208 -3.25 4.68 -22.99
C THR A 208 -2.34 5.91 -23.00
N TYR A 209 -2.08 6.52 -21.84
CA TYR A 209 -1.20 7.68 -21.70
C TYR A 209 0.20 7.29 -21.24
N LEU A 210 0.31 6.49 -20.17
CA LEU A 210 1.60 6.13 -19.59
C LEU A 210 2.44 5.22 -20.50
N GLY A 211 1.81 4.31 -21.24
CA GLY A 211 2.52 3.41 -22.15
C GLY A 211 3.31 4.16 -23.22
N PRO A 212 2.67 4.99 -24.06
CA PRO A 212 3.38 5.79 -25.06
C PRO A 212 4.46 6.70 -24.46
N LYS A 213 4.13 7.40 -23.37
CA LYS A 213 5.08 8.29 -22.68
C LYS A 213 6.34 7.55 -22.24
N PHE A 214 6.18 6.39 -21.61
CA PHE A 214 7.30 5.60 -21.13
C PHE A 214 8.21 5.10 -22.27
N MET A 215 7.62 4.63 -23.37
CA MET A 215 8.40 4.13 -24.52
C MET A 215 9.17 5.26 -25.21
N GLU A 216 8.55 6.43 -25.34
CA GLU A 216 9.17 7.63 -25.93
C GLU A 216 10.35 8.11 -25.08
N GLU A 217 10.17 8.22 -23.76
CA GLU A 217 11.22 8.62 -22.80
C GLU A 217 12.42 7.65 -22.79
N ASN A 218 12.17 6.37 -23.07
CA ASN A 218 13.21 5.34 -23.17
C ASN A 218 13.72 5.11 -24.61
N GLY A 219 13.30 5.91 -25.59
CA GLY A 219 13.81 5.90 -26.96
C GLY A 219 13.35 4.74 -27.84
N ILE A 220 12.26 4.05 -27.48
CA ILE A 220 11.71 2.93 -28.24
C ILE A 220 10.72 3.47 -29.28
N LYS A 221 11.17 3.58 -30.54
CA LYS A 221 10.42 4.30 -31.60
C LYS A 221 9.29 3.48 -32.23
N HIS A 222 9.52 2.19 -32.47
CA HIS A 222 8.60 1.34 -33.23
C HIS A 222 7.72 0.55 -32.28
N VAL A 223 6.72 1.20 -31.68
CA VAL A 223 5.78 0.59 -30.74
C VAL A 223 4.34 0.86 -31.18
N THR A 224 3.48 -0.14 -31.08
CA THR A 224 2.03 0.01 -31.28
C THR A 224 1.30 -0.51 -30.06
N PHE A 225 0.36 0.27 -29.56
CA PHE A 225 -0.44 -0.09 -28.40
C PHE A 225 -1.80 -0.66 -28.82
N SER A 226 -2.27 -1.66 -28.10
CA SER A 226 -3.62 -2.18 -28.21
C SER A 226 -4.27 -2.27 -26.84
N THR A 227 -5.54 -1.92 -26.76
CA THR A 227 -6.34 -2.15 -25.56
C THR A 227 -6.92 -3.54 -25.61
N ALA A 228 -6.67 -4.37 -24.60
CA ALA A 228 -7.37 -5.64 -24.44
C ALA A 228 -8.40 -5.51 -23.32
N ASP A 229 -9.65 -5.81 -23.64
CA ASP A 229 -10.71 -5.97 -22.63
C ASP A 229 -10.62 -7.41 -22.07
N GLY A 230 -10.11 -7.58 -20.85
CA GLY A 230 -10.07 -8.89 -20.17
C GLY A 230 -8.68 -9.28 -19.67
N ALA A 231 -8.35 -10.57 -19.79
CA ALA A 231 -7.08 -11.17 -19.37
C ALA A 231 -5.93 -10.71 -20.28
N LEU A 232 -5.37 -9.54 -19.96
CA LEU A 232 -4.28 -8.91 -20.70
C LEU A 232 -3.05 -9.83 -20.80
N GLU A 233 -2.81 -10.60 -19.75
CA GLU A 233 -1.74 -11.58 -19.61
C GLU A 233 -1.73 -12.69 -20.68
N ALA A 234 -2.89 -12.96 -21.29
CA ALA A 234 -3.00 -13.94 -22.37
C ALA A 234 -2.65 -13.37 -23.76
N ALA A 235 -2.59 -12.04 -23.91
CA ALA A 235 -2.41 -11.38 -25.21
C ALA A 235 -1.13 -11.82 -25.96
N PRO A 236 0.03 -12.03 -25.29
CA PRO A 236 1.23 -12.56 -25.94
C PRO A 236 1.04 -13.98 -26.46
N ALA A 237 0.46 -14.87 -25.65
CA ALA A 237 0.23 -16.27 -26.03
C ALA A 237 -0.78 -16.41 -27.19
N MET A 238 -1.77 -15.51 -27.25
CA MET A 238 -2.75 -15.44 -28.34
C MET A 238 -2.20 -14.79 -29.62
N GLY A 239 -1.00 -14.22 -29.58
CA GLY A 239 -0.37 -13.52 -30.70
C GLY A 239 -0.98 -12.14 -31.00
N ILE A 240 -1.79 -11.59 -30.09
CA ILE A 240 -2.39 -10.26 -30.22
C ILE A 240 -1.32 -9.17 -30.02
N ALA A 241 -0.45 -9.38 -29.03
CA ALA A 241 0.67 -8.51 -28.72
C ALA A 241 1.96 -9.32 -28.58
N ASP A 242 3.10 -8.63 -28.53
CA ASP A 242 4.41 -9.22 -28.30
C ASP A 242 4.82 -9.07 -26.81
N ALA A 243 4.35 -7.99 -26.17
CA ALA A 243 4.56 -7.69 -24.76
C ALA A 243 3.27 -7.12 -24.13
N ILE A 244 3.24 -7.04 -22.80
CA ILE A 244 2.19 -6.34 -22.06
C ILE A 244 2.79 -5.25 -21.18
N LEU A 245 1.98 -4.25 -20.87
CA LEU A 245 2.25 -3.26 -19.84
C LEU A 245 1.07 -3.27 -18.86
N ASP A 246 1.30 -3.78 -17.66
CA ASP A 246 0.24 -4.01 -16.67
C ASP A 246 0.73 -3.86 -15.22
N LEU A 247 -0.22 -3.79 -14.29
CA LEU A 247 0.04 -3.73 -12.85
C LEU A 247 0.48 -5.09 -12.32
N VAL A 248 1.62 -5.10 -11.64
CA VAL A 248 2.19 -6.27 -10.98
C VAL A 248 2.16 -6.04 -9.47
N SER A 249 1.71 -7.04 -8.71
CA SER A 249 1.75 -7.01 -7.24
C SER A 249 2.61 -8.17 -6.70
N SER A 250 2.10 -9.41 -6.74
CA SER A 250 2.89 -10.59 -6.34
C SER A 250 3.68 -11.24 -7.48
N GLY A 251 3.44 -10.85 -8.73
CA GLY A 251 4.01 -11.48 -9.93
C GLY A 251 3.41 -12.85 -10.30
N THR A 252 2.41 -13.34 -9.55
CA THR A 252 1.84 -14.68 -9.78
C THR A 252 1.18 -14.79 -11.17
N THR A 253 0.40 -13.79 -11.57
CA THR A 253 -0.27 -13.73 -12.88
C THR A 253 0.73 -13.79 -14.05
N LEU A 254 1.85 -13.06 -13.95
CA LEU A 254 2.90 -13.11 -14.96
C LEU A 254 3.52 -14.50 -15.06
N LYS A 255 3.84 -15.10 -13.92
CA LYS A 255 4.43 -16.44 -13.86
C LYS A 255 3.51 -17.51 -14.46
N GLU A 256 2.22 -17.46 -14.15
CA GLU A 256 1.22 -18.41 -14.67
C GLU A 256 1.06 -18.32 -16.19
N ASN A 257 1.34 -17.16 -16.78
CA ASN A 257 1.27 -16.91 -18.22
C ASN A 257 2.64 -16.97 -18.92
N ASN A 258 3.67 -17.48 -18.22
CA ASN A 258 5.04 -17.57 -18.72
C ASN A 258 5.60 -16.22 -19.20
N LEU A 259 5.32 -15.15 -18.46
CA LEU A 259 5.89 -13.82 -18.67
C LEU A 259 6.94 -13.52 -17.60
N LYS A 260 7.87 -12.62 -17.94
CA LYS A 260 8.85 -12.02 -17.02
C LYS A 260 8.86 -10.52 -17.14
N GLU A 261 9.14 -9.87 -16.02
CA GLU A 261 9.55 -8.47 -15.99
C GLU A 261 11.00 -8.33 -16.44
N ILE A 262 11.36 -7.14 -16.92
CA ILE A 262 12.72 -6.82 -17.38
C ILE A 262 13.31 -5.65 -16.60
N GLU A 263 14.63 -5.62 -16.48
CA GLU A 263 15.35 -4.51 -15.88
C GLU A 263 15.06 -3.20 -16.62
N GLY A 264 14.71 -2.16 -15.86
CA GLY A 264 14.28 -0.88 -16.41
C GLY A 264 12.88 -0.90 -17.04
N GLY A 265 12.13 -2.01 -16.94
CA GLY A 265 10.76 -2.12 -17.46
C GLY A 265 9.68 -1.60 -16.49
N VAL A 266 10.03 -1.26 -15.25
CA VAL A 266 9.10 -0.66 -14.28
C VAL A 266 8.86 0.80 -14.65
N VAL A 267 7.61 1.13 -14.96
CA VAL A 267 7.15 2.45 -15.35
C VAL A 267 6.93 3.34 -14.13
N LEU A 268 6.21 2.83 -13.11
CA LEU A 268 6.00 3.53 -11.85
C LEU A 268 5.68 2.56 -10.71
N GLU A 269 6.05 2.97 -9.51
CA GLU A 269 5.59 2.37 -8.25
C GLU A 269 4.24 3.00 -7.87
N SER A 270 3.27 2.19 -7.47
CA SER A 270 1.89 2.61 -7.19
C SER A 270 1.43 2.15 -5.81
N GLN A 271 0.78 3.06 -5.11
CA GLN A 271 0.06 2.80 -3.88
C GLN A 271 -1.21 3.64 -3.87
N ALA A 272 -2.17 3.31 -2.99
CA ALA A 272 -3.27 4.21 -2.72
C ALA A 272 -2.76 5.54 -2.12
N ALA A 273 -3.26 6.64 -2.66
CA ALA A 273 -2.91 8.00 -2.27
C ALA A 273 -4.17 8.83 -1.99
N LEU A 274 -4.06 9.76 -1.04
CA LEU A 274 -5.03 10.83 -0.85
C LEU A 274 -4.65 11.99 -1.77
N VAL A 275 -5.58 12.38 -2.64
CA VAL A 275 -5.41 13.45 -3.62
C VAL A 275 -6.49 14.51 -3.45
N ALA A 276 -6.17 15.74 -3.81
CA ALA A 276 -7.08 16.88 -3.74
C ALA A 276 -7.00 17.73 -5.02
N SER A 277 -8.09 18.43 -5.34
CA SER A 277 -8.04 19.51 -6.34
C SER A 277 -7.51 20.79 -5.70
N ARG A 278 -6.47 21.38 -6.27
CA ARG A 278 -5.89 22.67 -5.89
C ARG A 278 -6.96 23.75 -5.82
N ARG A 279 -7.77 23.90 -6.87
CA ARG A 279 -8.88 24.86 -6.90
C ARG A 279 -9.88 24.61 -5.77
N ALA A 280 -10.19 23.35 -5.46
CA ALA A 280 -11.05 23.05 -4.31
C ALA A 280 -10.40 23.50 -2.99
N LEU A 281 -9.10 23.30 -2.79
CA LEU A 281 -8.41 23.73 -1.57
C LEU A 281 -8.34 25.25 -1.41
N THR A 282 -8.20 25.99 -2.52
CA THR A 282 -8.12 27.45 -2.50
C THR A 282 -9.50 28.11 -2.41
N ASP A 283 -10.47 27.63 -3.19
CA ASP A 283 -11.72 28.36 -3.41
C ASP A 283 -12.89 27.81 -2.58
N ARG A 284 -12.89 26.52 -2.23
CA ARG A 284 -14.00 25.91 -1.49
C ARG A 284 -13.82 26.10 0.02
N LYS A 285 -14.71 26.90 0.60
CA LYS A 285 -14.76 27.14 2.04
C LYS A 285 -14.81 25.82 2.82
N GLY A 286 -13.86 25.66 3.74
CA GLY A 286 -13.76 24.48 4.61
C GLY A 286 -12.96 23.31 4.04
N ALA A 287 -12.67 23.27 2.73
CA ALA A 287 -11.92 22.17 2.11
C ALA A 287 -10.54 22.01 2.75
N ILE A 288 -9.78 23.10 2.90
CA ILE A 288 -8.44 23.08 3.51
C ILE A 288 -8.46 22.54 4.94
N LYS A 289 -9.48 22.88 5.73
CA LYS A 289 -9.64 22.41 7.11
C LYS A 289 -9.98 20.92 7.14
N THR A 290 -10.90 20.48 6.29
CA THR A 290 -11.28 19.06 6.17
C THR A 290 -10.08 18.22 5.72
N VAL A 291 -9.29 18.70 4.76
CA VAL A 291 -8.06 18.02 4.32
C VAL A 291 -7.04 17.91 5.43
N HIS A 292 -6.83 18.99 6.18
CA HIS A 292 -5.91 18.98 7.30
C HIS A 292 -6.30 17.90 8.32
N GLU A 293 -7.57 17.87 8.72
CA GLU A 293 -8.07 16.88 9.69
C GLU A 293 -7.98 15.43 9.16
N ILE A 294 -8.26 15.21 7.87
CA ILE A 294 -8.10 13.88 7.26
C ILE A 294 -6.63 13.49 7.24
N LEU A 295 -5.73 14.39 6.80
CA LEU A 295 -4.30 14.13 6.71
C LEU A 295 -3.71 13.78 8.08
N GLU A 296 -3.97 14.59 9.10
CA GLU A 296 -3.47 14.36 10.47
C GLU A 296 -3.92 13.00 11.01
N ARG A 297 -5.20 12.64 10.81
CA ARG A 297 -5.74 11.35 11.25
C ARG A 297 -5.13 10.18 10.50
N LEU A 298 -4.97 10.29 9.17
CA LEU A 298 -4.35 9.24 8.38
C LEU A 298 -2.89 9.01 8.82
N GLU A 299 -2.10 10.06 8.99
CA GLU A 299 -0.70 9.93 9.41
C GLU A 299 -0.57 9.37 10.83
N ALA A 300 -1.38 9.87 11.76
CA ALA A 300 -1.41 9.35 13.12
C ALA A 300 -1.83 7.88 13.17
N HIS A 301 -2.75 7.47 12.28
CA HIS A 301 -3.20 6.08 12.17
C HIS A 301 -2.12 5.17 11.58
N LEU A 302 -1.50 5.57 10.47
CA LEU A 302 -0.42 4.81 9.83
C LEU A 302 0.77 4.61 10.80
N LYS A 303 1.05 5.61 11.64
CA LYS A 303 2.04 5.49 12.71
C LYS A 303 1.60 4.51 13.81
N ALA A 304 0.35 4.60 14.24
CA ALA A 304 -0.24 3.71 15.25
C ALA A 304 -0.29 2.26 14.80
N ASP A 305 -0.62 2.00 13.53
CA ASP A 305 -0.68 0.66 12.98
C ASP A 305 0.69 -0.05 13.00
N GLY A 306 1.79 0.72 13.03
CA GLY A 306 3.13 0.16 13.20
C GLY A 306 3.47 -0.30 14.63
N GLN A 307 2.64 0.01 15.63
CA GLN A 307 2.98 -0.08 17.05
C GLN A 307 1.96 -0.88 17.88
N PHE A 308 2.41 -1.31 19.05
CA PHE A 308 1.56 -1.77 20.15
C PHE A 308 1.88 -0.97 21.41
N THR A 309 0.86 -0.72 22.23
CA THR A 309 1.10 -0.39 23.64
C THR A 309 1.36 -1.68 24.40
N VAL A 310 2.50 -1.75 25.07
CA VAL A 310 2.90 -2.87 25.91
C VAL A 310 2.93 -2.40 27.35
N VAL A 311 2.16 -3.09 28.19
CA VAL A 311 2.10 -2.87 29.64
C VAL A 311 2.65 -4.10 30.35
N ALA A 312 3.54 -3.94 31.32
CA ALA A 312 4.06 -5.08 32.08
C ALA A 312 4.24 -4.74 33.57
N ASN A 313 4.02 -5.72 34.43
CA ASN A 313 4.31 -5.61 35.86
C ASN A 313 5.74 -6.08 36.14
N MET A 314 6.51 -5.26 36.86
CA MET A 314 7.88 -5.53 37.24
C MET A 314 8.05 -5.32 38.74
N ARG A 315 8.64 -6.30 39.44
CA ARG A 315 9.08 -6.05 40.82
C ARG A 315 10.21 -5.03 40.81
N GLY A 316 10.27 -4.15 41.80
CA GLY A 316 11.39 -3.21 41.99
C GLY A 316 11.24 -2.44 43.30
N ASN A 317 12.34 -1.87 43.80
CA ASN A 317 12.34 -1.09 45.04
C ASN A 317 12.02 0.39 44.80
N SER A 318 12.22 0.88 43.56
CA SER A 318 11.90 2.24 43.15
C SER A 318 11.51 2.28 41.67
N ALA A 319 10.79 3.33 41.28
CA ALA A 319 10.47 3.56 39.87
C ALA A 319 11.74 3.76 39.02
N GLN A 320 12.76 4.42 39.58
CA GLN A 320 14.02 4.66 38.89
C GLN A 320 14.79 3.37 38.59
N GLU A 321 14.84 2.43 39.55
CA GLU A 321 15.47 1.12 39.35
C GLU A 321 14.78 0.32 38.23
N VAL A 322 13.45 0.38 38.18
CA VAL A 322 12.67 -0.27 37.10
C VAL A 322 12.96 0.42 35.76
N ALA A 323 13.05 1.75 35.73
CA ALA A 323 13.38 2.51 34.51
C ALA A 323 14.74 2.10 33.96
N GLU A 324 15.77 2.05 34.80
CA GLU A 324 17.13 1.68 34.42
C GLU A 324 17.18 0.25 33.84
N ARG A 325 16.46 -0.70 34.46
CA ARG A 325 16.35 -2.06 33.93
C ARG A 325 15.67 -2.12 32.58
N VAL A 326 14.57 -1.41 32.38
CA VAL A 326 13.87 -1.38 31.09
C VAL A 326 14.74 -0.71 30.02
N LEU A 327 15.33 0.45 30.32
CA LEU A 327 16.18 1.20 29.39
C LEU A 327 17.52 0.51 29.10
N SER A 328 17.96 -0.45 29.93
CA SER A 328 19.10 -1.31 29.62
C SER A 328 18.85 -2.24 28.43
N GLN A 329 17.58 -2.46 28.05
CA GLN A 329 17.20 -3.36 26.98
C GLN A 329 17.01 -2.59 25.66
N PRO A 330 17.55 -3.08 24.54
CA PRO A 330 17.63 -2.32 23.30
C PRO A 330 16.26 -2.05 22.64
N SER A 331 15.27 -2.93 22.82
CA SER A 331 13.95 -2.79 22.17
C SER A 331 12.86 -2.23 23.09
N LEU A 332 13.21 -1.81 24.31
CA LEU A 332 12.25 -1.36 25.32
C LEU A 332 12.33 0.16 25.61
N SER A 333 12.94 0.93 24.72
CA SER A 333 13.07 2.39 24.86
C SER A 333 11.72 3.11 24.85
N GLY A 334 10.68 2.53 24.25
CA GLY A 334 9.43 3.24 23.96
C GLY A 334 9.66 4.38 22.95
N LEU A 335 8.68 5.30 22.86
CA LEU A 335 8.83 6.52 22.04
C LEU A 335 9.77 7.53 22.68
N GLN A 336 9.66 7.73 24.01
CA GLN A 336 10.44 8.70 24.78
C GLN A 336 11.03 8.10 26.08
N GLY A 337 10.73 6.83 26.37
CA GLY A 337 11.00 6.18 27.65
C GLY A 337 9.78 5.42 28.19
N PRO A 338 9.97 4.53 29.18
CA PRO A 338 8.87 3.85 29.86
C PRO A 338 8.15 4.80 30.82
N THR A 339 6.81 4.83 30.75
CA THR A 339 6.01 5.37 31.85
C THR A 339 5.97 4.34 32.97
N ILE A 340 6.19 4.75 34.22
CA ILE A 340 6.28 3.84 35.36
C ILE A 340 5.32 4.29 36.45
N SER A 341 4.46 3.38 36.90
CA SER A 341 3.45 3.65 37.94
C SER A 341 3.48 2.57 39.03
N PRO A 342 3.29 2.92 40.31
CA PRO A 342 3.31 1.95 41.41
C PRO A 342 2.12 0.98 41.32
N VAL A 343 2.37 -0.29 41.61
CA VAL A 343 1.35 -1.36 41.69
C VAL A 343 1.30 -1.85 43.13
N TYR A 344 0.19 -1.53 43.80
CA TYR A 344 -0.04 -1.88 45.19
C TYR A 344 -0.48 -3.33 45.32
N CYS A 345 0.12 -4.04 46.26
CA CYS A 345 -0.23 -5.41 46.61
C CYS A 345 -0.43 -5.52 48.11
N THR A 346 -1.28 -6.46 48.54
CA THR A 346 -1.47 -6.75 49.95
C THR A 346 -0.56 -7.90 50.36
N GLN A 347 0.38 -7.65 51.27
CA GLN A 347 1.19 -8.67 51.91
C GLN A 347 0.99 -8.61 53.42
N ASN A 348 0.68 -9.75 54.05
CA ASN A 348 0.47 -9.86 55.50
C ASN A 348 -0.52 -8.83 56.07
N GLY A 349 -1.58 -8.50 55.32
CA GLY A 349 -2.60 -7.53 55.72
C GLY A 349 -2.20 -6.06 55.62
N LYS A 350 -1.00 -5.75 55.10
CA LYS A 350 -0.55 -4.37 54.81
C LYS A 350 -0.42 -4.17 53.31
N VAL A 351 -0.72 -2.96 52.86
CA VAL A 351 -0.53 -2.56 51.47
C VAL A 351 0.89 -2.03 51.30
N SER A 352 1.63 -2.59 50.36
CA SER A 352 2.98 -2.16 49.97
C SER A 352 3.10 -2.01 48.46
N ILE A 353 4.13 -1.30 48.03
CA ILE A 353 4.51 -1.18 46.61
C ILE A 353 5.64 -2.17 46.38
N ASP A 354 5.31 -3.36 45.89
CA ASP A 354 6.31 -4.37 45.55
C ASP A 354 6.54 -4.47 44.04
N TYR A 355 5.63 -3.88 43.26
CA TYR A 355 5.63 -3.89 41.80
C TYR A 355 5.42 -2.49 41.23
N TYR A 356 5.84 -2.33 39.98
CA TYR A 356 5.57 -1.20 39.12
C TYR A 356 5.01 -1.68 37.79
N ALA A 357 4.02 -0.97 37.27
CA ALA A 357 3.53 -1.14 35.91
C ALA A 357 4.35 -0.23 35.00
N ILE A 358 4.90 -0.79 33.94
CA ILE A 358 5.59 -0.06 32.88
C ILE A 358 4.69 0.05 31.66
N VAL A 359 4.75 1.16 30.93
CA VAL A 359 4.05 1.35 29.65
C VAL A 359 5.04 1.84 28.61
N ILE A 360 5.14 1.13 27.49
CA ILE A 360 5.99 1.50 26.34
C ILE A 360 5.25 1.23 25.03
N CYS A 361 5.56 2.01 24.00
CA CYS A 361 5.20 1.64 22.63
C CYS A 361 6.29 0.72 22.06
N VAL A 362 5.87 -0.36 21.41
CA VAL A 362 6.78 -1.33 20.80
C VAL A 362 6.38 -1.54 19.33
N PRO A 363 7.31 -1.46 18.37
CA PRO A 363 7.00 -1.75 16.98
C PRO A 363 6.47 -3.18 16.83
N LYS A 364 5.41 -3.38 16.04
CA LYS A 364 4.78 -4.72 15.86
C LYS A 364 5.81 -5.79 15.45
N LYS A 365 6.77 -5.44 14.59
CA LYS A 365 7.85 -6.32 14.13
C LYS A 365 8.85 -6.72 15.24
N ALA A 366 8.98 -5.91 16.29
CA ALA A 366 9.89 -6.16 17.40
C ALA A 366 9.20 -6.84 18.60
N LEU A 367 7.86 -6.94 18.60
CA LEU A 367 7.06 -7.36 19.76
C LEU A 367 7.60 -8.62 20.44
N TYR A 368 7.86 -9.68 19.68
CA TYR A 368 8.28 -10.96 20.24
C TYR A 368 9.63 -10.88 20.96
N GLU A 369 10.60 -10.18 20.37
CA GLU A 369 11.90 -9.96 20.99
C GLU A 369 11.80 -9.03 22.20
N SER A 370 10.95 -8.00 22.14
CA SER A 370 10.67 -7.13 23.28
C SER A 370 10.04 -7.88 24.46
N VAL A 371 9.13 -8.82 24.22
CA VAL A 371 8.56 -9.66 25.29
C VAL A 371 9.64 -10.54 25.93
N LYS A 372 10.60 -11.09 25.17
CA LYS A 372 11.74 -11.83 25.73
C LYS A 372 12.61 -10.95 26.62
N GLN A 373 12.95 -9.75 26.14
CA GLN A 373 13.74 -8.77 26.89
C GLN A 373 13.03 -8.34 28.17
N LEU A 374 11.72 -8.07 28.12
CA LEU A 374 10.91 -7.74 29.30
C LEU A 374 10.96 -8.85 30.34
N ARG A 375 10.80 -10.11 29.92
CA ARG A 375 10.87 -11.27 30.83
C ARG A 375 12.27 -11.42 31.44
N ALA A 376 13.32 -11.17 30.67
CA ALA A 376 14.70 -11.25 31.15
C ALA A 376 15.00 -10.25 32.28
N VAL A 377 14.36 -9.07 32.28
CA VAL A 377 14.50 -8.06 33.35
C VAL A 377 13.45 -8.17 34.47
N GLY A 378 12.68 -9.27 34.51
CA GLY A 378 11.71 -9.56 35.56
C GLY A 378 10.30 -9.06 35.31
N GLY A 379 9.96 -8.71 34.06
CA GLY A 379 8.61 -8.36 33.62
C GLY A 379 7.67 -9.57 33.56
N SER A 380 6.44 -9.36 33.99
CA SER A 380 5.37 -10.37 34.05
C SER A 380 4.01 -9.72 33.75
N GLY A 381 3.00 -10.54 33.43
CA GLY A 381 1.66 -10.02 33.11
C GLY A 381 1.66 -9.03 31.94
N VAL A 382 2.39 -9.36 30.86
CA VAL A 382 2.59 -8.46 29.72
C VAL A 382 1.29 -8.36 28.92
N LEU A 383 0.64 -7.21 28.96
CA LEU A 383 -0.53 -6.86 28.17
C LEU A 383 -0.09 -6.14 26.90
N VAL A 384 -0.72 -6.48 25.78
CA VAL A 384 -0.43 -5.90 24.46
C VAL A 384 -1.73 -5.45 23.85
N SER A 385 -1.81 -4.17 23.49
CA SER A 385 -3.01 -3.56 22.92
C SER A 385 -2.68 -2.77 21.65
N PRO A 386 -3.52 -2.84 20.59
CA PRO A 386 -3.37 -1.99 19.41
C PRO A 386 -3.69 -0.53 19.74
N LEU A 387 -3.27 0.36 18.85
CA LEU A 387 -3.52 1.80 18.93
C LEU A 387 -4.30 2.25 17.70
N THR A 388 -5.24 3.17 17.89
CA THR A 388 -5.97 3.82 16.77
C THR A 388 -5.14 4.93 16.15
N TYR A 389 -4.55 5.79 16.99
CA TYR A 389 -3.75 6.94 16.58
C TYR A 389 -2.54 7.13 17.49
N ILE A 390 -1.45 7.62 16.90
CA ILE A 390 -0.31 8.22 17.60
C ILE A 390 -0.10 9.58 16.94
N PHE A 391 -0.65 10.63 17.53
CA PHE A 391 -0.34 12.00 17.14
C PHE A 391 1.04 12.35 17.67
N ASP A 392 1.86 12.96 16.82
CA ASP A 392 3.18 13.49 17.15
C ASP A 392 3.28 14.91 16.61
N GLU A 393 4.48 15.48 16.53
CA GLU A 393 4.69 16.73 15.78
C GLU A 393 4.12 16.68 14.36
N ASP A 394 3.65 17.84 13.88
CA ASP A 394 3.09 17.99 12.54
C ASP A 394 4.06 17.45 11.50
N THR A 395 3.54 16.64 10.59
CA THR A 395 4.39 16.06 9.55
C THR A 395 4.85 17.14 8.57
N PRO A 396 6.00 16.95 7.91
CA PRO A 396 6.45 17.85 6.86
C PRO A 396 5.44 17.99 5.70
N ARG A 397 4.48 17.05 5.55
CA ARG A 397 3.51 17.03 4.45
C ARG A 397 2.58 18.22 4.48
N TRP A 398 2.07 18.59 5.66
CA TRP A 398 1.19 19.76 5.77
C TRP A 398 1.94 21.04 5.36
N GLY A 399 3.16 21.23 5.86
CA GLY A 399 4.01 22.36 5.47
C GLY A 399 4.44 22.34 3.99
N GLN A 400 4.56 21.17 3.36
CA GLN A 400 4.77 21.06 1.91
C GLN A 400 3.50 21.42 1.12
N LEU A 401 2.34 20.95 1.54
CA LEU A 401 1.06 21.25 0.93
C LEU A 401 0.77 22.77 0.94
N MET A 402 0.93 23.42 2.09
CA MET A 402 0.73 24.86 2.23
C MET A 402 1.66 25.67 1.31
N ARG A 403 2.94 25.30 1.25
CA ARG A 403 3.91 25.89 0.31
C ARG A 403 3.51 25.67 -1.15
N ASN A 404 3.05 24.47 -1.51
CA ASN A 404 2.59 24.17 -2.86
C ASN A 404 1.35 24.99 -3.25
N LEU A 405 0.51 25.36 -2.28
CA LEU A 405 -0.68 26.19 -2.47
C LEU A 405 -0.41 27.70 -2.42
N ASN A 406 0.81 28.11 -2.07
CA ASN A 406 1.15 29.51 -1.75
C ASN A 406 0.26 30.11 -0.64
N LEU A 407 -0.08 29.31 0.37
CA LEU A 407 -0.90 29.69 1.53
C LEU A 407 -0.12 29.73 2.83
#